data_AF-A0A931Q911-F1
#
_entry.id   AF-A0A931Q911-F1
#
_cell.length_a   1.000
_cell.length_b   1.000
_cell.length_c   1.000
_cell.angle_alpha   90.00
_cell.angle_beta   90.00
_cell.angle_gamma   90.00
#
_symmetry.space_group_name_H-M   'P 1'
#
loop_
_entity.id
_entity.type
_entity.pdbx_description
1 polymer ?
#
loop_
_entity_poly.entity_id
_entity_poly.type
_entity_poly.pdbx_seq_one_letter_code
_entity_poly.pdbx_strand_id
1 'polypeptide(L)'
;RKPYFDDDSLETSRLERFQLSGLAALLIIGVGLPLYWLAEPGRQEGAIANFDETFAHRGEKLFDLTENGGYNCAGCHGGLEGLGGEVPYTFTDPETGKLRQVQWKAPSLNDVTLRMTDEQILYVLTYGRPFSPMPAWGTAGGGPMTDQQLSNLVAYLHKIGLTPKEARTQSKGRADKEMASLQAAGEANPSMGSVLFNSNCARCHTAGFSYGEAKAPGSGFFGPALSNVLTQFPERDDHVAFVAGDPTTGGVKAGARYGFGGQSTGKMPYFTNILTSEQIEAIVDYERDLAAAKIAGKDK
;
A
#
# COMPACT_ATOMS: atom_id res chain seq x y z
N ARG A 1 10.85 -17.09 -74.89
CA ARG A 1 11.26 -16.04 -73.92
C ARG A 1 10.56 -14.75 -74.36
N LYS A 2 9.92 -13.99 -73.46
CA LYS A 2 9.44 -12.66 -73.84
C LYS A 2 10.65 -11.81 -74.25
N PRO A 3 10.58 -11.05 -75.36
CA PRO A 3 11.65 -10.15 -75.74
C PRO A 3 11.93 -9.18 -74.58
N TYR A 4 13.21 -8.94 -74.31
CA TYR A 4 13.64 -7.96 -73.32
C TYR A 4 13.34 -6.56 -73.87
N PHE A 5 13.23 -5.58 -72.98
CA PHE A 5 12.91 -4.19 -73.33
C PHE A 5 14.06 -3.59 -74.15
N ASP A 6 13.73 -2.77 -75.16
CA ASP A 6 14.73 -1.99 -75.91
C ASP A 6 15.29 -0.85 -75.05
N ASP A 7 16.47 -0.35 -75.43
CA ASP A 7 17.24 0.62 -74.65
C ASP A 7 16.46 1.93 -74.42
N ASP A 8 15.83 2.46 -75.47
CA ASP A 8 15.01 3.68 -75.39
C ASP A 8 13.86 3.53 -74.39
N SER A 9 13.20 2.36 -74.36
CA SER A 9 12.13 2.07 -73.42
C SER A 9 12.61 1.92 -71.97
N LEU A 10 13.84 1.43 -71.78
CA LEU A 10 14.50 1.31 -70.47
C LEU A 10 14.91 2.67 -69.92
N GLU A 11 15.46 3.55 -70.77
CA GLU A 11 15.99 4.86 -70.38
C GLU A 11 14.93 5.97 -70.25
N THR A 12 13.76 5.80 -70.86
CA THR A 12 12.66 6.78 -70.78
C THR A 12 11.52 6.27 -69.90
N SER A 13 10.46 5.73 -70.50
CA SER A 13 9.19 5.45 -69.85
C SER A 13 9.28 4.51 -68.65
N ARG A 14 10.23 3.57 -68.66
CA ARG A 14 10.44 2.65 -67.54
C ARG A 14 11.23 3.31 -66.42
N LEU A 15 12.32 3.99 -66.74
CA LEU A 15 13.13 4.72 -65.77
C LEU A 15 12.30 5.82 -65.07
N GLU A 16 11.53 6.61 -65.81
CA GLU A 16 10.65 7.64 -65.28
C GLU A 16 9.62 7.08 -64.30
N ARG A 17 9.00 5.92 -64.60
CA ARG A 17 8.07 5.25 -63.68
C ARG A 17 8.73 4.83 -62.38
N PHE A 18 9.95 4.28 -62.46
CA PHE A 18 10.71 3.90 -61.26
C PHE A 18 11.13 5.13 -60.45
N GLN A 19 11.59 6.19 -61.11
CA GLN A 19 11.95 7.46 -60.46
C GLN A 19 10.74 8.12 -59.79
N LEU A 20 9.58 8.15 -60.46
CA LEU A 20 8.32 8.61 -59.87
C LEU A 20 7.90 7.77 -58.66
N SER A 21 8.03 6.44 -58.74
CA SER A 21 7.75 5.56 -57.60
C SER A 21 8.71 5.80 -56.42
N GLY A 22 9.99 6.07 -56.72
CA GLY A 22 11.00 6.42 -55.73
C GLY A 22 10.71 7.77 -55.07
N LEU A 23 10.33 8.79 -55.84
CA LEU A 23 9.93 10.09 -55.33
C LEU A 23 8.67 10.00 -54.45
N ALA A 24 7.67 9.21 -54.87
CA ALA A 24 6.47 8.97 -54.08
C ALA A 24 6.81 8.26 -52.75
N ALA A 25 7.66 7.24 -52.77
CA ALA A 25 8.12 6.57 -51.55
C ALA A 25 8.91 7.53 -50.63
N LEU A 26 9.77 8.38 -51.20
CA LEU A 26 10.50 9.40 -50.44
C LEU A 26 9.57 10.44 -49.83
N LEU A 27 8.52 10.86 -50.54
CA LEU A 27 7.50 11.76 -49.99
C LEU A 27 6.71 11.10 -48.86
N ILE A 28 6.30 9.83 -49.04
CA ILE A 28 5.60 9.07 -48.00
C ILE A 28 6.45 8.92 -46.75
N ILE A 29 7.74 8.60 -46.88
CA ILE A 29 8.65 8.46 -45.74
C ILE A 29 8.99 9.84 -45.15
N GLY A 30 9.32 10.81 -46.00
CA GLY A 30 9.76 12.14 -45.61
C GLY A 30 8.69 12.98 -44.93
N VAL A 31 7.40 12.73 -45.21
CA VAL A 31 6.27 13.35 -44.53
C VAL A 31 5.69 12.42 -43.46
N GLY A 32 5.57 11.13 -43.75
CA GLY A 32 4.95 10.15 -42.87
C GLY A 32 5.73 9.89 -41.60
N LEU A 33 7.07 9.79 -41.64
CA LEU A 33 7.86 9.60 -40.41
C LEU A 33 7.79 10.79 -39.46
N PRO A 34 7.94 12.06 -39.91
CA PRO A 34 7.73 13.21 -39.03
C PRO A 34 6.32 13.28 -38.43
N LEU A 35 5.27 12.99 -39.21
CA LEU A 35 3.90 12.95 -38.69
C LEU A 35 3.69 11.81 -37.68
N TYR A 36 4.25 10.63 -37.95
CA TYR A 36 4.24 9.51 -37.02
C TYR A 36 4.96 9.85 -35.71
N TRP A 37 6.13 10.50 -35.81
CA TRP A 37 6.91 10.94 -34.67
C TRP A 37 6.19 12.03 -33.85
N LEU A 38 5.44 12.95 -34.48
CA LEU A 38 4.60 13.92 -33.77
C LEU A 38 3.47 13.26 -32.96
N ALA A 39 2.97 12.11 -33.41
CA ALA A 39 1.97 11.32 -32.69
C ALA A 39 2.56 10.35 -31.66
N GLU A 40 3.90 10.23 -31.60
CA GLU A 40 4.61 9.30 -30.72
C GLU A 40 4.34 9.54 -29.22
N PRO A 41 4.27 10.78 -28.70
CA PRO A 41 3.97 11.00 -27.27
C PRO A 41 2.62 10.41 -26.85
N GLY A 42 1.55 10.64 -27.63
CA GLY A 42 0.23 10.09 -27.34
C GLY A 42 0.17 8.56 -27.46
N ARG A 43 0.97 7.97 -28.36
CA ARG A 43 1.10 6.51 -28.46
C ARG A 43 1.81 5.92 -27.24
N GLN A 44 2.83 6.61 -26.71
CA GLN A 44 3.52 6.19 -25.49
C GLN A 44 2.61 6.30 -24.27
N GLU A 45 1.88 7.42 -24.12
CA GLU A 45 0.88 7.59 -23.06
C GLU A 45 -0.21 6.51 -23.11
N GLY A 46 -0.75 6.22 -24.30
CA GLY A 46 -1.75 5.16 -24.47
C GLY A 46 -1.19 3.75 -24.19
N ALA A 47 0.08 3.50 -24.49
CA ALA A 47 0.73 2.23 -24.16
C ALA A 47 0.91 2.05 -22.64
N ILE A 48 1.28 3.12 -21.93
CA ILE A 48 1.37 3.12 -20.45
C ILE A 48 0.00 2.88 -19.84
N ALA A 49 -1.03 3.63 -20.27
CA ALA A 49 -2.38 3.48 -19.76
C ALA A 49 -2.92 2.04 -19.95
N ASN A 50 -2.72 1.45 -21.14
CA ASN A 50 -3.14 0.08 -21.41
C ASN A 50 -2.32 -0.96 -20.61
N PHE A 51 -1.04 -0.69 -20.36
CA PHE A 51 -0.20 -1.53 -19.52
C PHE A 51 -0.69 -1.49 -18.07
N ASP A 52 -0.89 -0.30 -17.51
CA ASP A 52 -1.38 -0.12 -16.14
C ASP A 52 -2.77 -0.77 -15.95
N GLU A 53 -3.68 -0.57 -16.92
CA GLU A 53 -4.99 -1.20 -16.93
C GLU A 53 -4.88 -2.73 -16.99
N THR A 54 -4.03 -3.27 -17.86
CA THR A 54 -3.81 -4.71 -17.99
C THR A 54 -3.25 -5.31 -16.69
N PHE A 55 -2.30 -4.62 -16.06
CA PHE A 55 -1.64 -5.09 -14.85
C PHE A 55 -2.60 -5.04 -13.66
N ALA A 56 -3.34 -3.94 -13.52
CA ALA A 56 -4.36 -3.80 -12.49
C ALA A 56 -5.50 -4.81 -12.69
N HIS A 57 -5.94 -5.08 -13.92
CA HIS A 57 -6.95 -6.11 -14.20
C HIS A 57 -6.45 -7.54 -13.91
N ARG A 58 -5.18 -7.84 -14.18
CA ARG A 58 -4.57 -9.12 -13.75
C ARG A 58 -4.49 -9.19 -12.22
N GLY A 59 -4.16 -8.09 -11.56
CA GLY A 59 -4.13 -7.98 -10.11
C GLY A 59 -5.51 -8.18 -9.48
N GLU A 60 -6.55 -7.60 -10.07
CA GLU A 60 -7.95 -7.76 -9.66
C GLU A 60 -8.36 -9.23 -9.62
N LYS A 61 -8.05 -9.99 -10.68
CA LYS A 61 -8.30 -11.44 -10.72
C LYS A 61 -7.57 -12.22 -9.63
N LEU A 62 -6.35 -11.81 -9.29
CA LEU A 62 -5.60 -12.42 -8.18
C LEU A 62 -6.21 -12.05 -6.83
N PHE A 63 -6.72 -10.82 -6.70
CA PHE A 63 -7.29 -10.27 -5.48
C PHE A 63 -8.67 -10.85 -5.14
N ASP A 64 -9.44 -11.25 -6.15
CA ASP A 64 -10.80 -11.75 -6.03
C ASP A 64 -10.93 -12.99 -5.12
N LEU A 65 -12.18 -13.34 -4.79
CA LEU A 65 -12.56 -14.51 -4.01
C LEU A 65 -12.08 -15.82 -4.68
N THR A 66 -11.82 -16.85 -3.87
CA THR A 66 -11.43 -18.17 -4.37
C THR A 66 -12.47 -18.75 -5.33
N GLU A 67 -13.76 -18.49 -5.10
CA GLU A 67 -14.85 -18.94 -5.99
C GLU A 67 -14.75 -18.38 -7.41
N ASN A 68 -14.12 -17.20 -7.57
CA ASN A 68 -13.87 -16.55 -8.85
C ASN A 68 -12.48 -16.89 -9.42
N GLY A 69 -11.75 -17.82 -8.80
CA GLY A 69 -10.40 -18.22 -9.19
C GLY A 69 -9.28 -17.30 -8.67
N GLY A 70 -9.59 -16.39 -7.75
CA GLY A 70 -8.61 -15.54 -7.07
C GLY A 70 -8.00 -16.20 -5.83
N TYR A 71 -7.19 -15.43 -5.10
CA TYR A 71 -6.49 -15.87 -3.88
C TYR A 71 -7.17 -15.40 -2.59
N ASN A 72 -8.42 -14.95 -2.69
CA ASN A 72 -9.28 -14.57 -1.57
C ASN A 72 -8.80 -13.35 -0.76
N CYS A 73 -8.02 -12.45 -1.37
CA CYS A 73 -7.66 -11.19 -0.73
C CYS A 73 -8.93 -10.39 -0.40
N ALA A 74 -9.88 -10.35 -1.34
CA ALA A 74 -11.19 -9.73 -1.19
C ALA A 74 -12.02 -10.35 -0.03
N GLY A 75 -11.92 -11.66 0.19
CA GLY A 75 -12.65 -12.34 1.25
C GLY A 75 -12.20 -11.88 2.65
N CYS A 76 -10.91 -11.61 2.80
CA CYS A 76 -10.35 -11.10 4.05
C CYS A 76 -10.44 -9.57 4.17
N HIS A 77 -10.19 -8.86 3.07
CA HIS A 77 -10.00 -7.41 3.06
C HIS A 77 -11.25 -6.63 2.62
N GLY A 78 -12.44 -7.22 2.67
CA GLY A 78 -13.70 -6.49 2.52
C GLY A 78 -14.12 -6.23 1.07
N GLY A 79 -14.13 -7.28 0.25
CA GLY A 79 -14.53 -7.22 -1.16
C GLY A 79 -13.45 -6.63 -2.06
N LEU A 80 -13.77 -6.48 -3.34
CA LEU A 80 -12.87 -5.91 -4.36
C LEU A 80 -12.45 -4.46 -4.05
N GLU A 81 -13.26 -3.71 -3.31
CA GLU A 81 -12.92 -2.36 -2.88
C GLU A 81 -11.93 -2.31 -1.71
N GLY A 82 -11.57 -3.45 -1.12
CA GLY A 82 -10.54 -3.49 -0.07
C GLY A 82 -10.91 -2.70 1.18
N LEU A 83 -12.18 -2.72 1.62
CA LEU A 83 -12.68 -1.87 2.71
C LEU A 83 -12.28 -2.34 4.13
N GLY A 84 -11.62 -3.48 4.25
CA GLY A 84 -11.34 -4.16 5.50
C GLY A 84 -12.47 -5.13 5.88
N GLY A 85 -12.15 -6.11 6.70
CA GLY A 85 -13.08 -7.20 7.03
C GLY A 85 -12.76 -7.86 8.36
N GLU A 86 -13.51 -8.90 8.69
CA GLU A 86 -13.24 -9.75 9.85
C GLU A 86 -13.12 -11.19 9.40
N VAL A 87 -12.05 -11.87 9.85
CA VAL A 87 -11.76 -13.24 9.46
C VAL A 87 -11.47 -14.13 10.67
N PRO A 88 -11.91 -15.39 10.65
CA PRO A 88 -11.59 -16.32 11.72
C PRO A 88 -10.10 -16.61 11.76
N TYR A 89 -9.51 -16.56 12.96
CA TYR A 89 -8.10 -16.89 13.17
C TYR A 89 -7.94 -17.81 14.38
N THR A 90 -7.16 -18.88 14.22
CA THR A 90 -6.87 -19.82 15.30
C THR A 90 -5.41 -19.68 15.72
N PHE A 91 -5.17 -19.52 17.01
CA PHE A 91 -3.83 -19.45 17.58
C PHE A 91 -3.77 -20.15 18.94
N THR A 92 -2.54 -20.39 19.41
CA THR A 92 -2.31 -20.92 20.76
C THR A 92 -2.34 -19.76 21.75
N ASP A 93 -3.29 -19.80 22.67
CA ASP A 93 -3.44 -18.80 23.69
C ASP A 93 -2.22 -18.80 24.64
N PRO A 94 -1.54 -17.64 24.83
CA PRO A 94 -0.32 -17.59 25.62
C PRO A 94 -0.55 -17.75 27.13
N GLU A 95 -1.77 -17.51 27.63
CA GLU A 95 -2.11 -17.63 29.05
C GLU A 95 -2.49 -19.08 29.40
N THR A 96 -3.18 -19.78 28.51
CA THR A 96 -3.71 -21.13 28.77
C THR A 96 -2.98 -22.26 28.05
N GLY A 97 -2.18 -21.94 27.01
CA GLY A 97 -1.52 -22.91 26.14
C GLY A 97 -2.45 -23.69 25.22
N LYS A 98 -3.75 -23.36 25.16
CA LYS A 98 -4.75 -24.06 24.36
C LYS A 98 -5.01 -23.34 23.03
N LEU A 99 -5.40 -24.11 22.01
CA LEU A 99 -5.90 -23.53 20.77
C LEU A 99 -7.25 -22.85 21.00
N ARG A 100 -7.39 -21.63 20.49
CA ARG A 100 -8.68 -20.94 20.43
C ARG A 100 -8.83 -20.15 19.14
N GLN A 101 -10.07 -19.84 18.80
CA GLN A 101 -10.45 -19.09 17.62
C GLN A 101 -10.97 -17.70 18.00
N VAL A 102 -10.60 -16.69 17.23
CA VAL A 102 -11.06 -15.30 17.36
C VAL A 102 -11.49 -14.75 16.02
N GLN A 103 -12.20 -13.62 16.03
CA GLN A 103 -12.43 -12.82 14.83
C GLN A 103 -11.37 -11.74 14.71
N TRP A 104 -10.53 -11.85 13.67
CA TRP A 104 -9.44 -10.93 13.39
C TRP A 104 -9.90 -9.82 12.45
N LYS A 105 -9.70 -8.57 12.86
CA LYS A 105 -9.98 -7.36 12.09
C LYS A 105 -8.90 -7.14 11.04
N ALA A 106 -9.19 -7.52 9.80
CA ALA A 106 -8.35 -7.26 8.65
C ALA A 106 -8.45 -5.78 8.24
N PRO A 107 -7.32 -5.12 7.93
CA PRO A 107 -7.33 -3.71 7.57
C PRO A 107 -7.95 -3.45 6.20
N SER A 108 -8.41 -2.22 6.01
CA SER A 108 -8.63 -1.67 4.69
C SER A 108 -7.32 -1.60 3.90
N LEU A 109 -7.42 -1.87 2.60
CA LEU A 109 -6.34 -1.81 1.63
C LEU A 109 -6.50 -0.67 0.63
N ASN A 110 -7.69 -0.05 0.52
CA ASN A 110 -7.89 1.13 -0.34
C ASN A 110 -7.13 2.39 0.12
N ASP A 111 -6.53 2.39 1.31
CA ASP A 111 -5.64 3.46 1.77
C ASP A 111 -4.16 3.03 1.84
N VAL A 112 -3.82 1.80 1.45
CA VAL A 112 -2.50 1.21 1.75
C VAL A 112 -1.35 1.92 1.04
N THR A 113 -1.55 2.30 -0.22
CA THR A 113 -0.56 2.99 -1.06
C THR A 113 -0.28 4.43 -0.59
N LEU A 114 -1.14 4.98 0.27
CA LEU A 114 -0.94 6.29 0.87
C LEU A 114 -0.08 6.25 2.13
N ARG A 115 0.07 5.07 2.75
CA ARG A 115 0.78 4.89 4.03
C ARG A 115 1.93 3.88 3.97
N MET A 116 2.09 3.20 2.85
CA MET A 116 3.16 2.24 2.58
C MET A 116 3.65 2.43 1.15
N THR A 117 4.96 2.40 0.96
CA THR A 117 5.62 2.33 -0.35
C THR A 117 5.36 0.98 -1.03
N ASP A 118 5.50 0.94 -2.35
CA ASP A 118 5.33 -0.29 -3.13
C ASP A 118 6.29 -1.40 -2.65
N GLU A 119 7.52 -1.06 -2.28
CA GLU A 119 8.47 -2.02 -1.74
C GLU A 119 8.01 -2.60 -0.40
N GLN A 120 7.41 -1.78 0.47
CA GLN A 120 6.85 -2.24 1.74
C GLN A 120 5.61 -3.12 1.54
N ILE A 121 4.76 -2.79 0.56
CA ILE A 121 3.60 -3.59 0.20
C ILE A 121 4.06 -4.93 -0.37
N LEU A 122 5.00 -4.92 -1.32
CA LEU A 122 5.62 -6.13 -1.87
C LEU A 122 6.25 -6.98 -0.78
N TYR A 123 6.97 -6.40 0.18
CA TYR A 123 7.53 -7.16 1.30
C TYR A 123 6.46 -7.91 2.09
N VAL A 124 5.34 -7.23 2.41
CA VAL A 124 4.21 -7.84 3.12
C VAL A 124 3.53 -8.92 2.28
N LEU A 125 3.35 -8.72 0.98
CA LEU A 125 2.80 -9.75 0.11
C LEU A 125 3.75 -10.95 -0.01
N THR A 126 5.05 -10.70 -0.12
CA THR A 126 6.06 -11.75 -0.26
C THR A 126 6.15 -12.62 0.98
N TYR A 127 6.28 -12.01 2.17
CA TYR A 127 6.59 -12.73 3.42
C TYR A 127 5.41 -12.84 4.39
N GLY A 128 4.26 -12.27 4.04
CA GLY A 128 3.09 -12.21 4.92
C GLY A 128 3.32 -11.32 6.15
N ARG A 129 2.42 -11.47 7.13
CA ARG A 129 2.60 -10.90 8.47
C ARG A 129 2.53 -12.04 9.49
N PRO A 130 3.69 -12.49 10.03
CA PRO A 130 3.72 -13.48 11.09
C PRO A 130 2.79 -13.11 12.25
N PHE A 131 2.22 -14.13 12.90
CA PHE A 131 1.27 -13.98 14.01
C PHE A 131 -0.01 -13.22 13.64
N SER A 132 -0.41 -13.33 12.37
CA SER A 132 -1.69 -12.85 11.87
C SER A 132 -2.28 -13.83 10.85
N PRO A 133 -3.52 -13.65 10.39
CA PRO A 133 -4.12 -14.43 9.33
C PRO A 133 -3.53 -14.18 7.94
N MET A 134 -2.61 -13.21 7.78
CA MET A 134 -2.05 -12.82 6.48
C MET A 134 -0.82 -13.69 6.14
N PRO A 135 -0.94 -14.71 5.28
CA PRO A 135 0.15 -15.60 4.93
C PRO A 135 1.14 -14.92 3.97
N ALA A 136 2.26 -15.60 3.72
CA ALA A 136 3.13 -15.29 2.60
C ALA A 136 2.47 -15.69 1.28
N TRP A 137 2.47 -14.77 0.31
CA TRP A 137 1.98 -15.03 -1.05
C TRP A 137 3.10 -15.17 -2.07
N GLY A 138 4.24 -14.52 -1.86
CA GLY A 138 5.38 -14.62 -2.76
C GLY A 138 6.14 -15.92 -2.61
N THR A 139 6.61 -16.47 -3.73
CA THR A 139 7.46 -17.68 -3.76
C THR A 139 8.68 -17.59 -2.85
N ALA A 140 9.32 -16.42 -2.73
CA ALA A 140 10.44 -16.20 -1.80
C ALA A 140 10.05 -16.35 -0.32
N GLY A 141 8.79 -16.09 0.05
CA GLY A 141 8.25 -16.35 1.39
C GLY A 141 7.53 -17.70 1.52
N GLY A 142 7.58 -18.55 0.49
CA GLY A 142 6.92 -19.86 0.46
C GLY A 142 5.47 -19.85 -0.04
N GLY A 143 5.00 -18.72 -0.57
CA GLY A 143 3.66 -18.59 -1.17
C GLY A 143 3.62 -18.99 -2.67
N PRO A 144 2.42 -18.99 -3.28
CA PRO A 144 2.22 -19.50 -4.64
C PRO A 144 2.51 -18.51 -5.78
N MET A 145 2.76 -17.22 -5.48
CA MET A 145 2.82 -16.15 -6.48
C MET A 145 4.25 -15.79 -6.88
N THR A 146 4.43 -15.57 -8.18
CA THR A 146 5.64 -14.98 -8.77
C THR A 146 5.72 -13.48 -8.46
N ASP A 147 6.92 -12.91 -8.55
CA ASP A 147 7.14 -11.46 -8.36
C ASP A 147 6.24 -10.62 -9.29
N GLN A 148 6.04 -11.07 -10.54
CA GLN A 148 5.16 -10.40 -11.50
C GLN A 148 3.69 -10.40 -11.05
N GLN A 149 3.22 -11.49 -10.44
CA GLN A 149 1.86 -11.55 -9.90
C GLN A 149 1.71 -10.62 -8.68
N LEU A 150 2.75 -10.50 -7.85
CA LEU A 150 2.76 -9.54 -6.75
C LEU A 150 2.75 -8.10 -7.26
N SER A 151 3.53 -7.77 -8.29
CA SER A 151 3.49 -6.45 -8.92
C SER A 151 2.11 -6.12 -9.51
N ASN A 152 1.41 -7.11 -10.09
CA ASN A 152 0.04 -6.91 -10.56
C ASN A 152 -0.93 -6.60 -9.40
N LEU A 153 -0.78 -7.27 -8.24
CA LEU A 153 -1.55 -6.94 -7.05
C LEU A 153 -1.29 -5.52 -6.57
N VAL A 154 -0.03 -5.06 -6.56
CA VAL A 154 0.30 -3.66 -6.22
C VAL A 154 -0.34 -2.69 -7.20
N ALA A 155 -0.28 -2.95 -8.51
CA ALA A 155 -0.97 -2.14 -9.51
C ALA A 155 -2.50 -2.08 -9.26
N TYR A 156 -3.11 -3.19 -8.85
CA TYR A 156 -4.52 -3.21 -8.46
C TYR A 156 -4.81 -2.39 -7.20
N LEU A 157 -3.92 -2.44 -6.19
CA LEU A 157 -4.03 -1.61 -4.98
C LEU A 157 -3.95 -0.11 -5.29
N HIS A 158 -3.15 0.30 -6.28
CA HIS A 158 -3.18 1.67 -6.79
C HIS A 158 -4.50 1.99 -7.51
N LYS A 159 -5.06 1.06 -8.29
CA LYS A 159 -6.35 1.24 -8.99
C LYS A 159 -7.52 1.46 -8.02
N ILE A 160 -7.57 0.73 -6.90
CA ILE A 160 -8.62 0.89 -5.87
C ILE A 160 -8.27 1.94 -4.80
N GLY A 161 -7.08 2.54 -4.92
CA GLY A 161 -6.54 3.47 -3.95
C GLY A 161 -7.36 4.77 -3.87
N LEU A 162 -7.60 5.22 -2.65
CA LEU A 162 -8.23 6.51 -2.37
C LEU A 162 -7.27 7.67 -2.68
N THR A 163 -7.81 8.85 -2.94
CA THR A 163 -7.05 10.09 -2.85
C THR A 163 -6.73 10.43 -1.39
N PRO A 164 -5.69 11.25 -1.11
CA PRO A 164 -5.40 11.71 0.26
C PRO A 164 -6.61 12.37 0.96
N LYS A 165 -7.44 13.09 0.19
CA LYS A 165 -8.66 13.72 0.72
C LYS A 165 -9.68 12.68 1.18
N GLU A 166 -9.96 11.69 0.34
CA GLU A 166 -10.90 10.61 0.65
C GLU A 166 -10.39 9.74 1.80
N ALA A 167 -9.08 9.46 1.83
CA ALA A 167 -8.47 8.70 2.92
C ALA A 167 -8.55 9.43 4.27
N ARG A 168 -8.37 10.77 4.30
CA ARG A 168 -8.62 11.56 5.51
C ARG A 168 -10.09 11.52 5.94
N THR A 169 -11.03 11.54 5.00
CA THR A 169 -12.46 11.35 5.31
C THR A 169 -12.71 9.96 5.88
N GLN A 170 -12.11 8.91 5.32
CA GLN A 170 -12.22 7.54 5.82
C GLN A 170 -11.60 7.41 7.23
N SER A 171 -10.42 8.00 7.46
CA SER A 171 -9.75 8.05 8.78
C SER A 171 -10.61 8.75 9.82
N LYS A 172 -11.26 9.86 9.47
CA LYS A 172 -12.23 10.51 10.35
C LYS A 172 -13.40 9.58 10.68
N GLY A 173 -13.99 8.92 9.68
CA GLY A 173 -15.07 7.96 9.91
C GLY A 173 -14.66 6.77 10.80
N ARG A 174 -13.41 6.30 10.70
CA ARG A 174 -12.85 5.29 11.62
C ARG A 174 -12.75 5.84 13.05
N ALA A 175 -12.22 7.05 13.21
CA ALA A 175 -12.12 7.71 14.50
C ALA A 175 -13.48 7.95 15.16
N ASP A 176 -14.49 8.39 14.41
CA ASP A 176 -15.84 8.62 14.92
C ASP A 176 -16.48 7.30 15.44
N LYS A 177 -16.27 6.20 14.71
CA LYS A 177 -16.72 4.86 15.15
C LYS A 177 -15.98 4.39 16.40
N GLU A 178 -14.68 4.62 16.47
CA GLU A 178 -13.86 4.24 17.62
C GLU A 178 -14.23 5.05 18.86
N MET A 179 -14.47 6.35 18.71
CA MET A 179 -14.96 7.21 19.79
C MET A 179 -16.29 6.68 20.35
N ALA A 180 -17.24 6.33 19.49
CA ALA A 180 -18.50 5.73 19.91
C ALA A 180 -18.30 4.38 20.62
N SER A 181 -17.36 3.56 20.14
CA SER A 181 -17.01 2.27 20.75
C SER A 181 -16.43 2.44 22.16
N LEU A 182 -15.49 3.38 22.36
CA LEU A 182 -14.90 3.66 23.68
C LEU A 182 -15.93 4.22 24.66
N GLN A 183 -16.81 5.12 24.20
CA GLN A 183 -17.92 5.63 25.00
C GLN A 183 -18.89 4.52 25.43
N ALA A 184 -19.22 3.61 24.50
CA ALA A 184 -20.05 2.45 24.82
C ALA A 184 -19.37 1.48 25.80
N ALA A 185 -18.03 1.40 25.78
CA ALA A 185 -17.23 0.62 26.71
C ALA A 185 -17.03 1.29 28.10
N GLY A 186 -17.59 2.49 28.32
CA GLY A 186 -17.58 3.19 29.60
C GLY A 186 -16.52 4.28 29.74
N GLU A 187 -15.74 4.57 28.69
CA GLU A 187 -14.83 5.71 28.68
C GLU A 187 -15.61 6.97 28.31
N ALA A 188 -16.03 7.74 29.32
CA ALA A 188 -16.95 8.86 29.12
C ALA A 188 -16.42 9.97 28.20
N ASN A 189 -15.11 10.26 28.25
CA ASN A 189 -14.46 11.31 27.46
C ASN A 189 -13.14 10.83 26.85
N PRO A 190 -13.17 9.97 25.81
CA PRO A 190 -11.96 9.53 25.15
C PRO A 190 -11.25 10.72 24.50
N SER A 191 -9.94 10.84 24.72
CA SER A 191 -9.16 11.91 24.10
C SER A 191 -9.05 11.67 22.59
N MET A 192 -8.93 12.74 21.79
CA MET A 192 -8.70 12.60 20.35
C MET A 192 -7.47 11.73 20.05
N GLY A 193 -6.40 11.89 20.82
CA GLY A 193 -5.19 11.06 20.70
C GLY A 193 -5.45 9.57 20.92
N SER A 194 -6.21 9.20 21.96
CA SER A 194 -6.56 7.80 22.25
C SER A 194 -7.40 7.16 21.14
N VAL A 195 -8.39 7.88 20.63
CA VAL A 195 -9.27 7.43 19.52
C VAL A 195 -8.47 7.22 18.24
N LEU A 196 -7.62 8.19 17.89
CA LEU A 196 -6.77 8.12 16.70
C LEU A 196 -5.71 7.02 16.84
N PHE A 197 -5.15 6.85 18.04
CA PHE A 197 -4.21 5.77 18.35
C PHE A 197 -4.85 4.40 18.15
N ASN A 198 -6.05 4.17 18.68
CA ASN A 198 -6.77 2.92 18.47
C ASN A 198 -7.07 2.68 16.98
N SER A 199 -7.48 3.72 16.27
CA SER A 199 -7.84 3.63 14.86
C SER A 199 -6.67 3.33 13.93
N ASN A 200 -5.43 3.72 14.29
CA ASN A 200 -4.28 3.70 13.36
C ASN A 200 -3.07 2.91 13.88
N CYS A 201 -2.83 2.91 15.18
CA CYS A 201 -1.57 2.45 15.79
C CYS A 201 -1.75 1.13 16.58
N ALA A 202 -2.86 1.00 17.30
CA ALA A 202 -3.07 -0.08 18.28
C ALA A 202 -3.03 -1.48 17.67
N ARG A 203 -3.43 -1.64 16.41
CA ARG A 203 -3.32 -2.92 15.67
C ARG A 203 -1.90 -3.50 15.66
N CYS A 204 -0.88 -2.64 15.72
CA CYS A 204 0.52 -3.04 15.81
C CYS A 204 1.06 -2.90 17.24
N HIS A 205 0.70 -1.81 17.92
CA HIS A 205 1.31 -1.39 19.17
C HIS A 205 0.54 -1.78 20.44
N THR A 206 -0.58 -2.50 20.32
CA THR A 206 -1.38 -2.97 21.45
C THR A 206 -1.69 -4.46 21.28
N ALA A 207 -1.25 -5.28 22.22
CA ALA A 207 -1.57 -6.71 22.23
C ALA A 207 -3.08 -6.92 22.24
N GLY A 208 -3.56 -7.86 21.42
CA GLY A 208 -4.98 -8.23 21.35
C GLY A 208 -5.91 -7.27 20.63
N PHE A 209 -5.44 -6.10 20.20
CA PHE A 209 -6.29 -5.11 19.56
C PHE A 209 -6.94 -5.63 18.27
N SER A 210 -6.17 -6.34 17.44
CA SER A 210 -6.62 -6.89 16.15
C SER A 210 -7.77 -7.91 16.27
N TYR A 211 -8.09 -8.40 17.46
CA TYR A 211 -9.14 -9.41 17.67
C TYR A 211 -10.05 -9.10 18.86
N GLY A 212 -10.17 -7.82 19.24
CA GLY A 212 -11.17 -7.36 20.21
C GLY A 212 -10.84 -7.64 21.68
N GLU A 213 -9.60 -7.99 21.99
CA GLU A 213 -9.14 -8.29 23.35
C GLU A 213 -7.92 -7.44 23.70
N ALA A 214 -8.02 -6.14 23.41
CA ALA A 214 -6.95 -5.19 23.65
C ALA A 214 -6.47 -5.25 25.11
N LYS A 215 -5.16 -5.41 25.28
CA LYS A 215 -4.47 -5.22 26.56
C LYS A 215 -4.17 -3.73 26.74
N ALA A 216 -3.29 -3.37 27.68
CA ALA A 216 -2.90 -1.98 27.91
C ALA A 216 -2.47 -1.29 26.59
N PRO A 217 -2.94 -0.06 26.31
CA PRO A 217 -2.52 0.70 25.14
C PRO A 217 -1.00 0.83 25.07
N GLY A 218 -0.41 0.61 23.89
CA GLY A 218 1.06 0.69 23.72
C GLY A 218 1.83 -0.50 24.31
N SER A 219 1.15 -1.59 24.71
CA SER A 219 1.78 -2.81 25.23
C SER A 219 2.70 -3.56 24.25
N GLY A 220 2.60 -3.26 22.96
CA GLY A 220 3.33 -3.92 21.88
C GLY A 220 2.71 -5.25 21.48
N PHE A 221 2.94 -5.64 20.23
CA PHE A 221 2.60 -6.97 19.70
C PHE A 221 3.38 -7.24 18.42
N PHE A 222 2.92 -6.67 17.31
CA PHE A 222 3.63 -6.70 16.04
C PHE A 222 4.66 -5.56 15.97
N GLY A 223 4.24 -4.38 16.42
CA GLY A 223 5.13 -3.26 16.69
C GLY A 223 5.69 -3.34 18.12
N PRO A 224 6.80 -2.64 18.40
CA PRO A 224 7.38 -2.58 19.74
C PRO A 224 6.39 -1.96 20.74
N ALA A 225 6.56 -2.28 22.01
CA ALA A 225 5.90 -1.55 23.09
C ALA A 225 6.33 -0.08 23.07
N LEU A 226 5.40 0.83 23.32
CA LEU A 226 5.64 2.28 23.26
C LEU A 226 6.12 2.85 24.59
N SER A 227 6.46 2.01 25.55
CA SER A 227 6.87 2.44 26.89
C SER A 227 8.17 3.22 26.95
N ASN A 228 8.98 3.16 25.90
CA ASN A 228 10.28 3.85 25.84
C ASN A 228 10.26 5.08 24.92
N VAL A 229 9.10 5.55 24.42
CA VAL A 229 9.07 6.64 23.42
C VAL A 229 9.74 7.93 23.91
N LEU A 230 9.68 8.26 25.20
CA LEU A 230 10.36 9.46 25.74
C LEU A 230 11.89 9.36 25.70
N THR A 231 12.44 8.15 25.84
CA THR A 231 13.89 7.93 25.69
C THR A 231 14.30 7.75 24.23
N GLN A 232 13.39 7.22 23.41
CA GLN A 232 13.62 7.01 21.98
C GLN A 232 13.54 8.33 21.21
N PHE A 233 12.62 9.22 21.58
CA PHE A 233 12.41 10.55 21.04
C PHE A 233 12.38 11.57 22.18
N PRO A 234 13.56 12.06 22.62
CA PRO A 234 13.64 13.09 23.64
C PRO A 234 12.84 14.34 23.23
N GLU A 235 13.07 14.79 22.00
CA GLU A 235 12.33 15.90 21.39
C GLU A 235 10.99 15.41 20.83
N ARG A 236 9.92 16.14 21.14
CA ARG A 236 8.56 15.82 20.67
C ARG A 236 8.49 15.88 19.15
N ASP A 237 9.10 16.88 18.54
CA ASP A 237 8.99 17.13 17.10
C ASP A 237 9.67 16.02 16.27
N ASP A 238 10.74 15.39 16.79
CA ASP A 238 11.33 14.19 16.19
C ASP A 238 10.35 13.01 16.21
N HIS A 239 9.53 12.90 17.25
CA HIS A 239 8.49 11.88 17.33
C HIS A 239 7.38 12.16 16.30
N VAL A 240 6.93 13.41 16.21
CA VAL A 240 5.94 13.85 15.21
C VAL A 240 6.43 13.58 13.80
N ALA A 241 7.68 13.94 13.48
CA ALA A 241 8.27 13.69 12.17
C ALA A 241 8.36 12.19 11.84
N PHE A 242 8.69 11.35 12.83
CA PHE A 242 8.73 9.91 12.66
C PHE A 242 7.36 9.31 12.33
N VAL A 243 6.30 9.71 13.06
CA VAL A 243 4.93 9.23 12.81
C VAL A 243 4.36 9.81 11.52
N ALA A 244 4.60 11.09 11.22
CA ALA A 244 4.15 11.71 9.98
C ALA A 244 4.75 11.02 8.75
N GLY A 245 6.06 10.77 8.80
CA GLY A 245 6.88 10.38 7.65
C GLY A 245 6.87 11.44 6.56
N ASP A 246 7.47 11.10 5.42
CA ASP A 246 7.62 12.01 4.29
C ASP A 246 6.68 11.58 3.13
N PRO A 247 5.94 12.50 2.50
CA PRO A 247 4.99 12.14 1.45
C PRO A 247 5.67 11.62 0.17
N THR A 248 6.96 11.88 -0.03
CA THR A 248 7.72 11.49 -1.21
C THR A 248 8.56 10.23 -0.99
N THR A 249 9.13 10.07 0.20
CA THR A 249 10.03 8.96 0.55
C THR A 249 9.41 7.92 1.49
N GLY A 250 8.21 8.21 2.02
CA GLY A 250 7.45 7.37 2.92
C GLY A 250 7.96 7.40 4.36
N GLY A 251 7.83 6.26 5.04
CA GLY A 251 8.36 6.07 6.39
C GLY A 251 9.87 5.82 6.40
N VAL A 252 10.44 5.64 7.60
CA VAL A 252 11.88 5.37 7.75
C VAL A 252 12.22 4.00 7.14
N LYS A 253 13.14 3.99 6.17
CA LYS A 253 13.58 2.78 5.45
C LYS A 253 14.22 1.75 6.38
N ALA A 254 14.12 0.46 6.01
CA ALA A 254 14.75 -0.62 6.75
C ALA A 254 16.27 -0.39 6.88
N GLY A 255 16.81 -0.62 8.08
CA GLY A 255 18.23 -0.42 8.40
C GLY A 255 18.63 1.02 8.72
N ALA A 256 17.79 2.02 8.38
CA ALA A 256 18.05 3.42 8.71
C ALA A 256 17.80 3.71 10.20
N ARG A 257 18.55 4.67 10.74
CA ARG A 257 18.38 5.14 12.11
C ARG A 257 17.09 5.94 12.26
N TYR A 258 16.44 5.82 13.41
CA TYR A 258 15.41 6.74 13.87
C TYR A 258 15.56 7.01 15.38
N GLY A 259 15.15 8.20 15.83
CA GLY A 259 15.30 8.62 17.23
C GLY A 259 16.73 8.47 17.76
N PHE A 260 16.85 8.33 19.09
CA PHE A 260 18.13 8.27 19.77
C PHE A 260 18.95 7.02 19.43
N GLY A 261 18.34 5.83 19.37
CA GLY A 261 19.06 4.57 19.17
C GLY A 261 18.30 3.52 18.36
N GLY A 262 17.26 3.91 17.63
CA GLY A 262 16.40 2.99 16.91
C GLY A 262 16.95 2.66 15.52
N GLN A 263 16.75 1.42 15.08
CA GLN A 263 16.96 1.01 13.69
C GLN A 263 15.63 0.54 13.11
N SER A 264 15.18 1.17 12.03
CA SER A 264 13.89 0.86 11.43
C SER A 264 13.92 -0.51 10.78
N THR A 265 12.82 -1.26 10.92
CA THR A 265 12.58 -2.50 10.15
C THR A 265 11.99 -2.21 8.77
N GLY A 266 11.67 -0.94 8.47
CA GLY A 266 10.92 -0.53 7.29
C GLY A 266 9.45 -0.92 7.32
N LYS A 267 8.93 -1.47 8.44
CA LYS A 267 7.55 -1.97 8.53
C LYS A 267 6.55 -0.95 9.07
N MET A 268 7.04 0.11 9.71
CA MET A 268 6.19 1.18 10.25
C MET A 268 5.64 2.02 9.08
N PRO A 269 4.30 2.12 8.91
CA PRO A 269 3.68 3.00 7.94
C PRO A 269 3.97 4.48 8.26
N TYR A 270 3.69 5.35 7.30
CA TYR A 270 3.69 6.80 7.48
C TYR A 270 2.27 7.35 7.28
N PHE A 271 1.97 8.51 7.88
CA PHE A 271 0.57 8.91 8.09
C PHE A 271 0.21 10.30 7.54
N THR A 272 1.16 11.08 7.04
CA THR A 272 0.90 12.45 6.54
C THR A 272 -0.13 12.54 5.40
N ASN A 273 -0.33 11.45 4.65
CA ASN A 273 -1.30 11.41 3.55
C ASN A 273 -2.73 11.08 4.03
N ILE A 274 -2.88 10.43 5.19
CA ILE A 274 -4.17 9.92 5.67
C ILE A 274 -4.66 10.58 6.96
N LEU A 275 -3.79 11.34 7.63
CA LEU A 275 -4.08 12.15 8.82
C LEU A 275 -3.63 13.61 8.62
N THR A 276 -4.20 14.53 9.40
CA THR A 276 -3.71 15.93 9.47
C THR A 276 -2.56 16.06 10.47
N SER A 277 -1.82 17.17 10.42
CA SER A 277 -0.74 17.45 11.37
C SER A 277 -1.25 17.44 12.81
N GLU A 278 -2.40 18.04 13.07
CA GLU A 278 -3.01 18.09 14.41
C GLU A 278 -3.40 16.70 14.91
N GLN A 279 -3.85 15.82 14.02
CA GLN A 279 -4.17 14.43 14.36
C GLN A 279 -2.91 13.63 14.69
N ILE A 280 -1.83 13.82 13.94
CA ILE A 280 -0.54 13.17 14.20
C ILE A 280 0.04 13.66 15.54
N GLU A 281 -0.02 14.96 15.79
CA GLU A 281 0.39 15.55 17.06
C GLU A 281 -0.41 14.98 18.24
N ALA A 282 -1.73 14.85 18.11
CA ALA A 282 -2.55 14.26 19.16
C ALA A 282 -2.24 12.79 19.43
N ILE A 283 -1.89 12.00 18.39
CA ILE A 283 -1.39 10.64 18.57
C ILE A 283 -0.07 10.65 19.35
N VAL A 284 0.87 11.50 18.95
CA VAL A 284 2.20 11.60 19.59
C VAL A 284 2.08 12.00 21.05
N ASP A 285 1.22 12.98 21.37
CA ASP A 285 1.00 13.41 22.75
C ASP A 285 0.43 12.26 23.59
N TYR A 286 -0.54 11.52 23.06
CA TYR A 286 -1.08 10.35 23.73
C TYR A 286 -0.03 9.24 23.95
N GLU A 287 0.80 8.94 22.95
CA GLU A 287 1.87 7.94 23.09
C GLU A 287 2.92 8.35 24.13
N ARG A 288 3.25 9.65 24.19
CA ARG A 288 4.16 10.21 25.21
C ARG A 288 3.55 10.14 26.61
N ASP A 289 2.25 10.41 26.74
CA ASP A 289 1.52 10.28 28.00
C ASP A 289 1.48 8.82 28.49
N LEU A 290 1.29 7.86 27.59
CA LEU A 290 1.37 6.42 27.93
C LEU A 290 2.75 6.05 28.51
N ALA A 291 3.83 6.51 27.90
CA ALA A 291 5.17 6.26 28.43
C ALA A 291 5.42 6.98 29.76
N ALA A 292 4.93 8.21 29.93
CA ALA A 292 5.04 8.95 31.19
C ALA A 292 4.27 8.26 32.32
N ALA A 293 3.05 7.77 32.05
CA ALA A 293 2.23 7.04 33.01
C ALA A 293 2.93 5.76 33.50
N LYS A 294 3.57 5.03 32.57
CA LYS A 294 4.34 3.83 32.89
C LYS A 294 5.56 4.11 33.76
N ILE A 295 6.32 5.16 33.46
CA ILE A 295 7.45 5.60 34.30
C ILE A 295 6.97 5.98 35.71
N ALA A 296 5.80 6.61 35.81
CA ALA A 296 5.21 7.00 37.08
C ALA A 296 4.55 5.84 37.86
N GLY A 297 4.54 4.61 37.32
CA GLY A 297 3.88 3.46 37.93
C GLY A 297 2.35 3.60 38.01
N LYS A 298 1.76 4.39 37.11
CA LYS A 298 0.32 4.72 37.09
C LYS A 298 -0.49 3.88 36.10
N ASP A 299 0.13 2.92 35.41
CA ASP A 299 -0.56 1.94 34.56
C ASP A 299 -1.44 1.05 35.45
N LYS A 300 -2.71 1.43 35.64
CA LYS A 300 -3.74 0.61 36.30
C LYS A 300 -4.94 0.49 35.39
#